data_AF-A0A7W8HAI5-F1
#
_entry.id   AF-A0A7W8HAI5-F1
#
_cell.length_a   1.000
_cell.length_b   1.000
_cell.length_c   1.000
_cell.angle_alpha   90.00
_cell.angle_beta   90.00
_cell.angle_gamma   90.00
#
_symmetry.space_group_name_H-M   'P 1'
#
loop_
_entity.id
_entity.type
_entity.pdbx_description
1 polymer ?
#
loop_
_entity_poly.entity_id
_entity_poly.type
_entity_poly.pdbx_seq_one_letter_code
_entity_poly.pdbx_strand_id
1 'polypeptide(L)' 'MGWTIVDQKAVKTLPDGVRIPEIAAQTLLFHNMKEFANLASFLPEIFAEEKNNW' A
#
# COMPACT_ATOMS: atom_id res chain seq x y z
N MET A 1 1.62 7.83 -5.23
CA MET A 1 2.83 8.45 -4.63
C MET A 1 2.91 9.90 -5.08
N GLY A 2 3.31 10.82 -4.21
CA GLY A 2 3.46 12.25 -4.52
C GLY A 2 2.18 13.10 -4.40
N TRP A 3 1.04 12.46 -4.13
CA TRP A 3 -0.19 13.07 -3.68
C TRP A 3 -0.75 12.25 -2.52
N THR A 4 -1.41 12.91 -1.58
CA THR A 4 -2.11 12.29 -0.46
C THR A 4 -3.45 12.99 -0.22
N ILE A 5 -4.31 12.41 0.60
CA ILE A 5 -5.56 13.06 1.04
C ILE A 5 -5.33 13.66 2.43
N VAL A 6 -5.54 14.97 2.56
CA VAL A 6 -5.58 15.71 3.84
C VAL A 6 -6.91 16.44 3.90
N ASP A 7 -7.68 16.26 4.98
CA ASP A 7 -9.00 16.88 5.16
C ASP A 7 -9.92 16.70 3.95
N GLN A 8 -9.98 15.46 3.43
CA GLN A 8 -10.76 15.07 2.25
C GLN A 8 -10.36 15.76 0.93
N LYS A 9 -9.22 16.47 0.91
CA LYS A 9 -8.68 17.13 -0.27
C LYS A 9 -7.39 16.48 -0.74
N ALA A 10 -7.23 16.37 -2.05
CA ALA A 10 -5.98 15.92 -2.64
C ALA A 10 -4.92 17.02 -2.47
N VAL A 11 -3.82 16.67 -1.82
CA VAL A 11 -2.67 17.55 -1.58
C VAL A 11 -1.44 16.95 -2.24
N LYS A 12 -0.75 17.76 -3.06
CA LYS A 12 0.53 17.38 -3.67
C LYS A 12 1.60 17.37 -2.58
N THR A 13 2.20 16.22 -2.35
CA THR A 13 3.26 16.05 -1.34
C THR A 13 4.65 16.00 -1.96
N LEU A 14 4.75 15.71 -3.26
CA LEU A 14 6.01 15.77 -3.98
C LEU A 14 6.31 17.23 -4.35
N PRO A 15 7.45 17.81 -3.95
CA PRO A 15 7.81 19.16 -4.33
C PRO A 15 7.93 19.33 -5.86
N ASP A 16 7.73 20.57 -6.33
CA ASP A 16 7.88 20.88 -7.74
C ASP A 16 9.32 20.64 -8.23
N GLY A 17 9.46 20.17 -9.47
CA GLY A 17 10.75 19.80 -10.06
C GLY A 17 11.33 18.46 -9.58
N VAL A 18 10.79 17.89 -8.50
CA VAL A 18 11.22 16.57 -7.99
C VAL A 18 10.48 15.46 -8.73
N ARG A 19 11.22 14.40 -9.10
CA ARG A 19 10.66 13.18 -9.70
C ARG A 19 10.94 11.99 -8.82
N ILE A 20 9.95 11.13 -8.66
CA ILE A 20 10.14 9.82 -8.02
C ILE A 20 10.93 8.94 -8.99
N PRO A 21 12.01 8.30 -8.54
CA PRO A 21 12.74 7.34 -9.38
C PRO A 21 11.83 6.20 -9.84
N GLU A 22 11.98 5.78 -11.10
CA GLU A 22 11.18 4.68 -11.66
C GLU A 22 11.31 3.39 -10.83
N ILE A 23 12.54 3.10 -10.37
CA ILE A 23 12.80 1.93 -9.53
C ILE A 23 11.99 1.94 -8.24
N ALA A 24 11.72 3.10 -7.63
CA ALA A 24 10.92 3.18 -6.41
C ALA A 24 9.46 2.77 -6.68
N ALA A 25 8.91 3.17 -7.84
CA ALA A 25 7.56 2.76 -8.25
C ALA A 25 7.48 1.26 -8.52
N GLN A 26 8.47 0.71 -9.23
CA GLN A 26 8.57 -0.72 -9.53
C GLN A 26 8.72 -1.54 -8.25
N THR A 27 9.63 -1.15 -7.36
CA THR A 27 9.84 -1.83 -6.08
C THR A 27 8.57 -1.85 -5.24
N LEU A 28 7.86 -0.72 -5.13
CA LEU A 28 6.56 -0.66 -4.43
C LEU A 28 5.53 -1.62 -5.04
N LEU A 29 5.45 -1.69 -6.37
CA LEU A 29 4.57 -2.64 -7.06
C LEU A 29 4.91 -4.09 -6.70
N PHE A 30 6.19 -4.46 -6.74
CA PHE A 30 6.63 -5.81 -6.39
C PHE A 30 6.38 -6.14 -4.91
N HIS A 31 6.55 -5.18 -4.00
CA HIS A 31 6.21 -5.36 -2.59
C HIS A 31 4.72 -5.66 -2.42
N ASN A 32 3.84 -4.82 -2.98
CA ASN A 32 2.40 -5.02 -2.92
C ASN A 32 2.00 -6.39 -3.48
N MET A 33 2.53 -6.78 -4.64
CA MET A 33 2.22 -8.07 -5.23
C MET A 33 2.59 -9.23 -4.30
N LYS A 34 3.79 -9.21 -3.71
CA LYS A 34 4.23 -10.28 -2.80
C LYS A 34 3.41 -10.29 -1.52
N GLU A 35 3.23 -9.13 -0.90
CA GLU A 35 2.54 -8.99 0.38
C GLU A 35 1.07 -9.38 0.27
N PHE A 36 0.33 -8.85 -0.71
CA PHE A 36 -1.09 -9.15 -0.86
C PHE A 36 -1.35 -10.55 -1.42
N ALA A 37 -0.49 -11.09 -2.28
CA ALA A 37 -0.61 -12.49 -2.70
C ALA A 37 -0.37 -13.45 -1.52
N ASN A 38 0.62 -13.15 -0.68
CA ASN A 38 0.87 -13.91 0.54
C ASN A 38 -0.29 -13.79 1.52
N LEU A 39 -0.76 -12.57 1.82
CA LEU A 39 -1.90 -12.38 2.71
C LEU A 39 -3.15 -13.11 2.20
N ALA A 40 -3.47 -12.97 0.92
CA ALA A 40 -4.65 -13.60 0.32
C ALA A 40 -4.63 -15.14 0.41
N SER A 41 -3.45 -15.77 0.50
CA SER A 41 -3.35 -17.23 0.55
C SER A 41 -3.87 -17.84 1.86
N PHE A 42 -3.83 -17.09 2.96
CA PHE A 42 -4.27 -17.57 4.29
C PHE A 42 -5.26 -16.64 5.00
N LEU A 43 -5.60 -15.48 4.41
CA LEU A 43 -6.51 -14.51 5.02
C LEU A 43 -7.86 -15.11 5.46
N PRO A 44 -8.54 -15.98 4.67
CA PRO A 44 -9.81 -16.56 5.11
C PRO A 44 -9.68 -17.45 6.35
N GLU A 45 -8.57 -18.18 6.45
CA GLU A 45 -8.31 -19.12 7.55
C GLU A 45 -8.00 -18.38 8.84
N ILE A 46 -7.02 -17.46 8.80
CA ILE A 46 -6.63 -16.68 9.98
C ILE A 46 -7.77 -15.77 10.45
N PHE A 47 -8.57 -15.23 9.52
CA PHE A 47 -9.76 -14.46 9.90
C PHE A 47 -10.79 -15.34 10.60
N ALA A 48 -11.07 -16.55 10.11
CA ALA A 48 -12.01 -17.45 10.75
C ALA A 48 -11.57 -17.87 12.17
N GLU A 49 -10.26 -18.02 12.38
CA GLU A 49 -9.64 -18.33 13.67
C GLU A 49 -9.72 -17.14 14.65
N GLU A 50 -9.34 -15.95 14.20
CA GLU A 50 -9.13 -14.79 15.08
C GLU A 50 -10.33 -13.83 15.18
N LYS A 51 -11.40 -14.03 14.39
CA LYS A 51 -12.56 -13.11 14.36
C LYS A 51 -13.32 -12.97 15.68
N ASN A 52 -12.95 -13.60 16.78
CA ASN A 52 -13.58 -13.35 18.09
C ASN A 52 -12.56 -13.06 19.21
N ASN A 53 -11.26 -12.91 18.90
CA ASN A 53 -10.17 -12.86 19.89
C ASN A 53 -9.55 -11.46 20.04
N TRP A 54 -10.35 -10.38 19.98
CA TRP A 54 -9.88 -8.99 19.95
C TRP A 54 -10.24 -8.19 21.20
#